data_AF-A0A953XIZ1-F1
#
_entry.id   AF-A0A953XIZ1-F1
#
_cell.length_a   1.000
_cell.length_b   1.000
_cell.length_c   1.000
_cell.angle_alpha   90.00
_cell.angle_beta   90.00
_cell.angle_gamma   90.00
#
_symmetry.space_group_name_H-M   'P 1'
#
loop_
_entity.id
_entity.type
_entity.pdbx_description
1 polymer ?
#
loop_
_entity_poly.entity_id
_entity_poly.type
_entity_poly.pdbx_seq_one_letter_code
_entity_poly.pdbx_strand_id
1 'polypeptide(L)'
;MTTKTIARPKEIRPETYRMYLVIKYVAWIGILAHTSFIPLFFWMGVPFMGASNFLSVSMWLAVRWANGKGRIGMALSLILTEVSLHAFLAVSFVGWSSGFHYYILALIPFAAMNDRMKPRLMVGEIAGLIAMYLVLYTFTKDIVFYGPPGPIMKLVPYANVAISTTAIGVIT
;
A
#
# COMPACT_ATOMS: atom_id res chain seq x y z
N MET A 1 -7.46 30.77 -14.33
CA MET A 1 -7.87 29.37 -14.04
C MET A 1 -8.65 29.37 -12.74
N THR A 2 -9.97 29.20 -12.81
CA THR A 2 -10.84 29.10 -11.63
C THR A 2 -10.63 27.74 -10.98
N THR A 3 -9.92 27.68 -9.86
CA THR A 3 -9.78 26.48 -9.05
C THR A 3 -11.19 26.08 -8.60
N LYS A 4 -11.76 25.04 -9.21
CA LYS A 4 -13.03 24.47 -8.77
C LYS A 4 -12.80 23.88 -7.39
N THR A 5 -13.15 24.63 -6.34
CA THR A 5 -13.02 24.16 -4.95
C THR A 5 -13.95 22.96 -4.79
N ILE A 6 -13.38 21.76 -4.68
CA ILE A 6 -14.16 20.54 -4.47
C ILE A 6 -14.87 20.70 -3.13
N ALA A 7 -16.19 20.84 -3.15
CA ALA A 7 -16.97 20.98 -1.93
C ALA A 7 -16.70 19.78 -1.00
N ARG A 8 -16.36 20.08 0.26
CA ARG A 8 -16.15 19.06 1.30
C ARG A 8 -17.46 18.32 1.56
N PRO A 9 -17.48 16.97 1.52
CA PRO A 9 -18.67 16.20 1.90
C PRO A 9 -19.05 16.45 3.36
N LYS A 10 -20.36 16.44 3.67
CA LYS A 10 -20.87 16.77 5.01
C LYS A 10 -20.35 15.81 6.09
N GLU A 11 -20.08 14.56 5.71
CA GLU A 11 -19.61 13.48 6.55
C GLU A 11 -18.16 13.67 7.02
N ILE A 12 -17.39 14.53 6.33
CA ILE A 12 -15.96 14.71 6.57
C ILE A 12 -15.74 15.95 7.43
N ARG A 13 -15.13 15.77 8.60
CA ARG A 13 -14.81 16.88 9.51
C ARG A 13 -13.70 17.79 8.92
N PRO A 14 -13.70 19.11 9.18
CA PRO A 14 -12.72 20.03 8.60
C PRO A 14 -11.27 19.61 8.90
N GLU A 15 -11.01 19.21 10.14
CA GLU A 15 -9.69 18.80 10.64
C GLU A 15 -9.15 17.54 9.95
N THR A 16 -10.03 16.65 9.48
CA THR A 16 -9.64 15.42 8.78
C THR A 16 -9.72 15.52 7.26
N TYR A 17 -10.08 16.68 6.71
CA TYR A 17 -10.36 16.84 5.29
C TYR A 17 -9.13 16.57 4.39
N ARG A 18 -7.94 16.99 4.83
CA ARG A 18 -6.69 16.68 4.13
C ARG A 18 -6.46 15.18 4.02
N MET A 19 -6.57 14.47 5.15
CA MET A 19 -6.41 13.01 5.18
C MET A 19 -7.47 12.29 4.34
N TYR A 20 -8.71 12.79 4.36
CA TYR A 20 -9.76 12.28 3.49
C TYR A 20 -9.35 12.33 2.00
N LEU A 21 -8.77 13.44 1.55
CA LEU A 21 -8.30 13.57 0.16
C LEU A 21 -7.15 12.61 -0.13
N VAL A 22 -6.17 12.54 0.77
CA VAL A 22 -5.03 11.61 0.65
C VAL A 22 -5.53 10.18 0.48
N ILE A 23 -6.34 9.69 1.42
CA ILE A 23 -6.89 8.33 1.37
C ILE A 23 -7.76 8.11 0.14
N LYS A 24 -8.50 9.13 -0.32
CA LYS A 24 -9.35 9.02 -1.52
C LYS A 24 -8.52 8.71 -2.77
N TYR A 25 -7.38 9.36 -2.94
CA TYR A 25 -6.49 9.13 -4.09
C TYR A 25 -5.66 7.86 -3.91
N VAL A 26 -5.09 7.64 -2.73
CA VAL A 26 -4.32 6.43 -2.40
C VAL A 26 -5.18 5.18 -2.55
N ALA A 27 -6.47 5.22 -2.19
CA ALA A 27 -7.37 4.10 -2.40
C ALA A 27 -7.54 3.72 -3.89
N TRP A 28 -7.56 4.71 -4.79
CA TRP A 28 -7.59 4.42 -6.22
C TRP A 28 -6.27 3.85 -6.72
N ILE A 29 -5.14 4.38 -6.25
CA ILE A 29 -3.81 3.84 -6.56
C ILE A 29 -3.74 2.36 -6.13
N GLY A 30 -4.18 2.06 -4.90
CA GLY A 30 -4.23 0.69 -4.38
C GLY A 30 -5.10 -0.24 -5.21
N ILE A 31 -6.34 0.15 -5.53
CA ILE A 31 -7.25 -0.64 -6.39
C ILE A 31 -6.57 -0.94 -7.73
N LEU A 32 -6.04 0.08 -8.41
CA LEU A 32 -5.41 -0.08 -9.72
C LEU A 32 -4.17 -0.97 -9.65
N ALA A 33 -3.30 -0.77 -8.64
CA ALA A 33 -2.11 -1.58 -8.44
C ALA A 33 -2.48 -3.05 -8.24
N HIS A 34 -3.36 -3.37 -7.28
CA HIS A 34 -3.75 -4.77 -7.03
C HIS A 34 -4.46 -5.40 -8.22
N THR A 35 -5.37 -4.69 -8.89
CA THR A 35 -6.01 -5.20 -10.11
C THR A 35 -4.98 -5.49 -11.20
N SER A 36 -3.95 -4.64 -11.37
CA SER A 36 -2.86 -4.88 -12.33
C SER A 36 -1.95 -6.05 -11.92
N PHE A 37 -1.78 -6.28 -10.62
CA PHE A 37 -0.96 -7.35 -10.09
C PHE A 37 -1.62 -8.73 -10.19
N ILE A 38 -2.95 -8.82 -10.25
CA ILE A 38 -3.65 -10.11 -10.46
C ILE A 38 -3.09 -10.87 -11.68
N PRO A 39 -3.19 -10.35 -12.92
CA PRO A 39 -2.67 -11.06 -14.08
C PRO A 39 -1.15 -11.22 -14.04
N LEU A 40 -0.42 -10.27 -13.45
CA LEU A 40 1.03 -10.36 -13.28
C LEU A 40 1.43 -11.57 -12.43
N PHE A 41 0.82 -11.76 -11.26
CA PHE A 41 1.13 -12.88 -10.36
C PHE A 41 0.74 -14.24 -10.94
N PHE A 42 -0.39 -14.32 -11.66
CA PHE A 42 -0.74 -15.54 -12.39
C PHE A 42 0.27 -15.85 -13.50
N TRP A 43 0.67 -14.84 -14.28
CA TRP A 43 1.69 -15.00 -15.30
C TRP A 43 3.04 -15.43 -14.70
N MET A 44 3.44 -14.84 -13.56
CA MET A 44 4.64 -15.21 -12.83
C MET A 44 4.61 -16.64 -12.26
N GLY A 45 3.46 -17.33 -12.27
CA GLY A 45 3.35 -18.66 -11.67
C GLY A 45 3.19 -18.63 -10.15
N VAL A 46 2.72 -17.52 -9.58
CA VAL A 46 2.45 -17.35 -8.15
C VAL A 46 0.94 -17.18 -7.92
N PRO A 47 0.11 -18.22 -8.17
CA PRO A 47 -1.34 -18.11 -8.14
C PRO A 47 -1.90 -17.73 -6.77
N PHE A 48 -1.21 -18.10 -5.69
CA PHE A 48 -1.56 -17.67 -4.33
C PHE A 48 -1.59 -16.14 -4.23
N MET A 49 -0.55 -15.46 -4.72
CA MET A 49 -0.50 -14.00 -4.72
C MET A 49 -1.53 -13.39 -5.68
N GLY A 50 -1.80 -14.02 -6.82
CA GLY A 50 -2.88 -13.62 -7.72
C GLY A 50 -4.25 -13.64 -7.03
N ALA A 51 -4.55 -14.71 -6.29
CA ALA A 51 -5.77 -14.84 -5.50
C ALA A 51 -5.83 -13.83 -4.34
N SER A 52 -4.72 -13.63 -3.62
CA SER A 52 -4.63 -12.62 -2.56
C SER A 52 -4.96 -11.21 -3.06
N ASN A 53 -4.58 -10.87 -4.30
CA ASN A 53 -4.92 -9.56 -4.86
C ASN A 53 -6.42 -9.32 -5.07
N PHE A 54 -7.24 -10.36 -5.28
CA PHE A 54 -8.71 -10.19 -5.29
C PHE A 54 -9.25 -9.77 -3.91
N LEU A 55 -8.68 -10.35 -2.84
CA LEU A 55 -8.97 -9.93 -1.47
C LEU A 55 -8.48 -8.49 -1.24
N SER A 56 -7.27 -8.15 -1.70
CA SER A 56 -6.72 -6.79 -1.60
C SER A 56 -7.64 -5.76 -2.26
N VAL A 57 -8.14 -6.02 -3.47
CA VAL A 57 -9.10 -5.11 -4.14
C VAL A 57 -10.34 -4.89 -3.26
N SER A 58 -10.85 -5.94 -2.63
CA SER A 58 -12.00 -5.83 -1.71
C SER A 58 -11.67 -4.99 -0.47
N MET A 59 -10.47 -5.17 0.12
CA MET A 59 -9.96 -4.35 1.23
C MET A 59 -9.86 -2.87 0.84
N TRP A 60 -9.36 -2.55 -0.36
CA TRP A 60 -9.26 -1.17 -0.84
C TRP A 60 -10.62 -0.52 -1.16
N LEU A 61 -11.60 -1.31 -1.61
CA LEU A 61 -12.99 -0.85 -1.68
C LEU A 61 -13.56 -0.55 -0.28
N ALA A 62 -13.23 -1.37 0.72
CA ALA A 62 -13.59 -1.10 2.11
C ALA A 62 -12.89 0.16 2.67
N VAL A 63 -11.62 0.39 2.34
CA VAL A 63 -10.90 1.64 2.66
C VAL A 63 -11.64 2.83 2.09
N ARG A 64 -12.01 2.78 0.80
CA ARG A 64 -12.75 3.85 0.13
C ARG A 64 -14.10 4.12 0.79
N TRP A 65 -14.84 3.06 1.11
CA TRP A 65 -16.12 3.16 1.80
C TRP A 65 -15.97 3.79 3.19
N ALA A 66 -15.01 3.32 3.99
CA ALA A 66 -14.73 3.84 5.33
C ALA A 66 -14.34 5.33 5.27
N ASN A 67 -13.47 5.70 4.32
CA ASN A 67 -13.06 7.08 4.08
C ASN A 67 -14.26 7.97 3.71
N GLY A 68 -15.14 7.49 2.81
CA GLY A 68 -16.36 8.19 2.42
C GLY A 68 -17.36 8.40 3.55
N LYS A 69 -17.31 7.56 4.59
CA LYS A 69 -18.10 7.70 5.83
C LYS A 69 -17.41 8.53 6.92
N GLY A 70 -16.30 9.20 6.60
CA GLY A 70 -15.52 9.97 7.58
C GLY A 70 -14.79 9.12 8.63
N ARG A 71 -14.72 7.79 8.44
CA ARG A 71 -14.05 6.85 9.36
C ARG A 71 -12.55 6.75 9.04
N ILE A 72 -11.86 7.88 9.12
CA ILE A 72 -10.47 8.03 8.67
C ILE A 72 -9.52 7.04 9.33
N GLY A 73 -9.51 6.94 10.65
CA GLY A 73 -8.63 5.97 11.32
C GLY A 73 -8.93 4.50 10.98
N MET A 74 -10.19 4.14 10.65
CA MET A 74 -10.50 2.79 10.16
C MET A 74 -9.90 2.56 8.77
N ALA A 75 -10.01 3.56 7.88
CA ALA A 75 -9.41 3.50 6.56
C ALA A 75 -7.88 3.38 6.64
N LEU A 76 -7.22 4.11 7.55
CA LEU A 76 -5.77 4.00 7.80
C LEU A 76 -5.39 2.63 8.33
N SER A 77 -6.10 2.09 9.33
CA SER A 77 -5.82 0.74 9.84
C SER A 77 -5.95 -0.34 8.76
N LEU A 78 -6.94 -0.22 7.87
CA LEU A 78 -7.10 -1.13 6.73
C LEU A 78 -5.92 -1.03 5.75
N ILE A 79 -5.47 0.19 5.42
CA ILE A 79 -4.29 0.43 4.57
C ILE A 79 -3.03 -0.19 5.19
N LEU A 80 -2.76 0.13 6.46
CA LEU A 80 -1.58 -0.35 7.18
C LEU A 80 -1.56 -1.89 7.24
N THR A 81 -2.70 -2.51 7.56
CA THR A 81 -2.81 -3.97 7.63
C THR A 81 -2.61 -4.61 6.27
N GLU A 82 -3.36 -4.17 5.25
CA GLU A 82 -3.33 -4.77 3.92
C GLU A 82 -1.94 -4.66 3.30
N VAL A 83 -1.38 -3.45 3.25
CA VAL A 83 -0.12 -3.21 2.56
C VAL A 83 1.05 -3.88 3.28
N SER A 84 1.05 -3.94 4.61
CA SER A 84 2.09 -4.65 5.37
C SER A 84 2.07 -6.14 5.09
N LEU A 85 0.88 -6.77 5.20
CA LEU A 85 0.72 -8.21 4.95
C LEU A 85 1.03 -8.55 3.49
N HIS A 86 0.53 -7.74 2.55
CA HIS A 86 0.73 -7.96 1.12
C HIS A 86 2.20 -7.83 0.73
N ALA A 87 2.89 -6.78 1.19
CA ALA A 87 4.31 -6.59 0.91
C ALA A 87 5.16 -7.72 1.51
N PHE A 88 4.87 -8.13 2.75
CA PHE A 88 5.53 -9.25 3.39
C PHE A 88 5.39 -10.54 2.56
N LEU A 89 4.17 -10.90 2.16
CA LEU A 89 3.92 -12.07 1.33
C LEU A 89 4.59 -11.94 -0.04
N ALA A 90 4.40 -10.83 -0.74
CA ALA A 90 4.95 -10.62 -2.08
C ALA A 90 6.48 -10.76 -2.12
N VAL A 91 7.18 -10.15 -1.15
CA VAL A 91 8.65 -10.26 -1.04
C VAL A 91 9.08 -11.67 -0.64
N SER A 92 8.31 -12.38 0.20
CA SER A 92 8.60 -13.76 0.58
C SER A 92 8.46 -14.74 -0.59
N PHE A 93 7.52 -14.51 -1.51
CA PHE A 93 7.28 -15.38 -2.68
C PHE A 93 8.14 -15.01 -3.90
N VAL A 94 8.38 -13.72 -4.14
CA VAL A 94 9.05 -13.22 -5.36
C VAL A 94 10.47 -12.71 -5.08
N GLY A 95 10.89 -12.67 -3.82
CA GLY A 95 12.22 -12.24 -3.42
C GLY A 95 12.38 -10.72 -3.32
N TRP A 96 13.47 -10.29 -2.69
CA TRP A 96 13.78 -8.89 -2.42
C TRP A 96 13.84 -8.03 -3.69
N SER A 97 14.45 -8.57 -4.75
CA SER A 97 14.71 -7.87 -6.00
C SER A 97 13.44 -7.41 -6.73
N SER A 98 12.28 -7.95 -6.37
CA SER A 98 10.96 -7.54 -6.87
C SER A 98 10.57 -6.10 -6.51
N GLY A 99 11.15 -5.51 -5.47
CA GLY A 99 10.83 -4.15 -5.03
C GLY A 99 9.51 -4.00 -4.25
N PHE A 100 8.79 -5.09 -3.93
CA PHE A 100 7.57 -4.98 -3.13
C PHE A 100 7.81 -4.46 -1.69
N HIS A 101 9.06 -4.52 -1.19
CA HIS A 101 9.42 -3.96 0.12
C HIS A 101 9.31 -2.42 0.18
N TYR A 102 9.33 -1.70 -0.95
CA TYR A 102 9.17 -0.24 -0.96
C TYR A 102 7.81 0.22 -0.42
N TYR A 103 6.79 -0.62 -0.52
CA TYR A 103 5.47 -0.34 0.05
C TYR A 103 5.49 -0.23 1.58
N ILE A 104 6.39 -0.96 2.26
CA ILE A 104 6.55 -0.86 3.72
C ILE A 104 7.09 0.51 4.11
N LEU A 105 8.05 1.05 3.34
CA LEU A 105 8.57 2.39 3.57
C LEU A 105 7.50 3.45 3.30
N ALA A 106 6.69 3.24 2.26
CA ALA A 106 5.57 4.13 1.94
C ALA A 106 4.51 4.18 3.05
N LEU A 107 4.39 3.15 3.90
CA LEU A 107 3.45 3.13 5.03
C LEU A 107 3.87 3.99 6.22
N ILE A 108 5.17 4.27 6.40
CA ILE A 108 5.68 5.04 7.54
C ILE A 108 4.95 6.38 7.74
N PRO A 109 4.79 7.25 6.72
CA PRO A 109 4.04 8.49 6.89
C PRO A 109 2.55 8.26 7.20
N PHE A 110 1.93 7.19 6.67
CA PHE A 110 0.53 6.88 7.01
C PHE A 110 0.36 6.43 8.46
N ALA A 111 1.30 5.63 8.98
CA ALA A 111 1.34 5.24 10.40
C ALA A 111 1.48 6.49 11.29
N ALA A 112 2.38 7.40 10.92
CA ALA A 112 2.61 8.65 11.65
C ALA A 112 1.40 9.59 11.67
N MET A 113 0.53 9.53 10.65
CA MET A 113 -0.66 10.38 10.55
C MET A 113 -1.94 9.73 11.09
N ASN A 114 -1.86 8.53 11.66
CA ASN A 114 -3.01 7.84 12.22
C ASN A 114 -3.39 8.40 13.60
N ASP A 115 -4.32 9.34 13.60
CA ASP A 115 -4.83 10.08 14.75
C ASP A 115 -5.51 9.22 15.83
N ARG A 116 -5.87 7.97 15.53
CA ARG A 116 -6.45 7.03 16.51
C ARG A 116 -5.42 6.38 17.42
N MET A 117 -4.15 6.38 17.03
CA MET A 117 -3.13 5.66 17.78
C MET A 117 -2.51 6.54 18.85
N LYS A 118 -2.34 5.98 20.04
CA LYS A 118 -1.50 6.60 21.08
C LYS A 118 -0.07 6.72 20.55
N PRO A 119 0.69 7.79 20.88
CA PRO A 119 2.05 7.98 20.36
C PRO A 119 2.97 6.77 20.54
N ARG A 120 2.85 6.05 21.67
CA ARG A 120 3.63 4.82 21.92
C ARG A 120 3.30 3.68 20.94
N LEU A 121 2.02 3.52 20.58
CA LEU A 121 1.60 2.51 19.61
C LEU A 121 2.03 2.88 18.19
N MET A 122 1.96 4.16 17.85
CA MET A 122 2.47 4.68 16.57
C MET A 122 3.98 4.41 16.42
N VAL A 123 4.78 4.71 17.45
CA VAL A 123 6.22 4.40 17.46
C VAL A 123 6.45 2.89 17.34
N GLY A 124 5.66 2.08 18.05
CA GLY A 124 5.71 0.62 17.96
C GLY A 124 5.38 0.09 16.56
N GLU A 125 4.37 0.64 15.89
CA GLU A 125 4.00 0.27 14.53
C GLU A 125 5.10 0.64 13.53
N ILE A 126 5.65 1.87 13.60
CA ILE A 126 6.76 2.28 12.75
C ILE A 126 7.99 1.40 12.98
N ALA A 127 8.33 1.11 14.24
CA ALA A 127 9.41 0.19 14.57
C ALA A 127 9.14 -1.21 14.02
N GLY A 128 7.89 -1.68 14.08
CA GLY A 128 7.45 -2.94 13.48
C GLY A 128 7.61 -2.99 11.97
N LEU A 129 7.24 -1.91 11.26
CA LEU A 129 7.44 -1.77 9.81
C LEU A 129 8.93 -1.82 9.45
N ILE A 130 9.77 -1.11 10.20
CA ILE A 130 11.24 -1.12 10.01
C ILE A 130 11.80 -2.52 10.28
N ALA A 131 11.39 -3.17 11.37
CA ALA A 131 11.82 -4.53 11.68
C ALA A 131 11.40 -5.51 10.58
N MET A 132 10.16 -5.41 10.08
CA MET A 132 9.66 -6.21 8.96
C MET A 132 10.52 -6.01 7.71
N TYR A 133 10.86 -4.76 7.38
CA TYR A 133 11.73 -4.43 6.25
C TYR A 133 13.11 -5.10 6.38
N LEU A 134 13.73 -5.03 7.57
CA LEU A 134 15.03 -5.64 7.84
C LEU A 134 14.98 -7.17 7.82
N VAL A 135 13.91 -7.77 8.35
CA VAL A 135 13.67 -9.22 8.29
C VAL A 135 13.56 -9.65 6.82
N LEU A 136 12.72 -8.98 6.03
CA LEU A 136 12.59 -9.29 4.61
C LEU A 136 13.93 -9.17 3.89
N TYR A 137 14.71 -8.12 4.13
CA TYR A 137 16.05 -7.99 3.55
C TYR A 137 16.93 -9.20 3.90
N THR A 138 17.01 -9.53 5.19
CA THR A 138 17.91 -10.58 5.68
C THR A 138 17.57 -11.95 5.07
N PHE A 139 16.28 -12.28 4.97
CA PHE A 139 15.84 -13.62 4.56
C PHE A 139 15.55 -13.75 3.06
N THR A 140 15.32 -12.65 2.35
CA THR A 140 14.85 -12.71 0.94
C THR A 140 15.79 -12.05 -0.06
N LYS A 141 16.89 -11.41 0.37
CA LYS A 141 17.86 -10.76 -0.54
C LYS A 141 18.50 -11.72 -1.54
N ASP A 142 18.71 -12.97 -1.14
CA ASP A 142 19.35 -14.00 -1.96
C ASP A 142 18.31 -14.90 -2.67
N ILE A 143 17.01 -14.67 -2.46
CA ILE A 143 15.95 -15.40 -3.17
C ILE A 143 15.93 -14.91 -4.62
N VAL A 144 16.29 -15.80 -5.54
CA VAL A 144 16.18 -15.60 -6.98
C VAL A 144 14.87 -16.20 -7.45
N PHE A 145 13.98 -15.35 -7.95
CA PHE A 145 12.70 -15.80 -8.50
C PHE A 145 12.87 -16.29 -9.94
N TYR A 146 12.69 -17.59 -10.15
CA TYR A 146 12.71 -18.23 -11.47
C TYR A 146 11.32 -18.15 -12.13
N GLY A 147 10.86 -16.92 -12.37
CA GLY A 147 9.62 -16.66 -13.12
C GLY A 147 9.80 -16.82 -14.63
N PRO A 148 8.73 -16.61 -15.41
CA PRO A 148 8.81 -16.62 -16.86
C PRO A 148 9.87 -15.61 -17.35
N PRO A 149 10.74 -16.01 -18.29
CA PRO A 149 11.74 -15.10 -18.84
C PRO A 149 11.06 -13.96 -19.58
N GLY A 150 11.48 -12.73 -19.32
CA GLY A 150 10.97 -11.59 -20.07
C GLY A 150 11.42 -10.23 -19.55
N PRO A 151 11.34 -9.18 -20.39
CA PRO A 151 11.66 -7.82 -20.00
C PRO A 151 10.77 -7.30 -18.86
N ILE A 152 9.55 -7.84 -18.73
CA ILE A 152 8.57 -7.45 -17.70
C ILE A 152 9.15 -7.59 -16.29
N MET A 153 9.87 -8.68 -16.00
CA MET A 153 10.46 -8.89 -14.66
C MET A 153 11.49 -7.83 -14.27
N LYS A 154 12.16 -7.22 -15.26
CA LYS A 154 13.07 -6.10 -15.02
C LYS A 154 12.32 -4.80 -14.71
N LEU A 155 11.07 -4.67 -15.15
CA LEU A 155 10.24 -3.47 -14.97
C LEU A 155 9.49 -3.45 -13.64
N VAL A 156 9.19 -4.61 -13.06
CA VAL A 156 8.43 -4.73 -11.80
C VAL A 156 9.02 -3.86 -10.66
N PRO A 157 10.34 -3.87 -10.40
CA PRO A 157 10.89 -3.09 -9.29
C PRO A 157 10.75 -1.58 -9.51
N TYR A 158 10.94 -1.11 -10.75
CA TYR A 158 10.75 0.30 -11.11
C TYR A 158 9.28 0.72 -10.97
N ALA A 159 8.35 -0.13 -11.40
CA ALA A 159 6.92 0.11 -11.20
C ALA A 159 6.57 0.21 -9.70
N ASN A 160 7.10 -0.69 -8.87
CA ASN A 160 6.86 -0.68 -7.43
C ASN A 160 7.41 0.57 -6.73
N VAL A 161 8.59 1.06 -7.13
CA VAL A 161 9.11 2.36 -6.67
C VAL A 161 8.20 3.51 -7.12
N ALA A 162 7.79 3.53 -8.39
CA ALA A 162 6.94 4.58 -8.94
C ALA A 162 5.58 4.65 -8.22
N ILE A 163 4.94 3.50 -7.96
CA ILE A 163 3.67 3.44 -7.23
C ILE A 163 3.87 3.91 -5.78
N SER A 164 4.92 3.43 -5.11
CA SER A 164 5.22 3.78 -3.71
C SER A 164 5.48 5.28 -3.54
N THR A 165 6.30 5.86 -4.42
CA THR A 165 6.61 7.30 -4.41
C THR A 165 5.40 8.16 -4.80
N THR A 166 4.56 7.69 -5.74
CA THR A 166 3.29 8.37 -6.06
C THR A 166 2.35 8.38 -4.85
N ALA A 167 2.23 7.27 -4.12
CA ALA A 167 1.41 7.21 -2.92
C ALA A 167 1.89 8.17 -1.82
N ILE A 168 3.21 8.30 -1.64
CA ILE A 168 3.81 9.28 -0.72
C ILE A 168 3.58 10.72 -1.23
N GLY A 169 3.75 10.97 -2.53
CA GLY A 169 3.59 12.30 -3.13
C GLY A 169 2.16 12.84 -3.05
N VAL A 170 1.16 11.99 -2.84
CA VAL A 170 -0.22 12.42 -2.57
C VAL A 170 -0.37 13.07 -1.19
N ILE A 171 0.56 12.82 -0.25
CA ILE A 171 0.52 13.37 1.12
C ILE A 171 0.91 14.86 1.15
N THR A 172 1.76 15.31 0.22
CA THR A 172 2.30 16.67 0.14
C THR A 172 1.36 17.63 -0.58
#